data_AF-A0A4V1SUN3-F1
#
_entry.id   AF-A0A4V1SUN3-F1
#
_cell.length_a   1.000
_cell.length_b   1.000
_cell.length_c   1.000
_cell.angle_alpha   90.00
_cell.angle_beta   90.00
_cell.angle_gamma   90.00
#
_symmetry.space_group_name_H-M   'P 1'
#
loop_
_entity.id
_entity.type
_entity.pdbx_description
1 polymer ?
#
loop_
_entity_poly.entity_id
_entity_poly.type
_entity_poly.pdbx_seq_one_letter_code
_entity_poly.pdbx_strand_id
1 'polypeptide(L)'
;MRIIKLAAFAVLSLAVPAHAADLATIDCVIEKLQPTLKELIDAEVTRSFAEGATRANFDPAVHSGLRVAATNCAIEHKWSEAAATAARDYALGKLGLPIAEKFVAGKGFEVAELETQFGALPEEVRNRPLTKEEMQALVIASVTDEEKKTRENAALLNNYYLMLSTVQYAAWNFSQA
;
A
#
# COMPACT_ATOMS: atom_id res chain seq x y z
N MET A 1 -65.76 22.25 6.43
CA MET A 1 -64.60 22.92 7.06
C MET A 1 -63.53 21.88 7.37
N ARG A 2 -62.31 22.13 6.87
CA ARG A 2 -60.99 21.60 7.30
C ARG A 2 -60.77 20.08 7.25
N ILE A 3 -60.33 19.63 6.09
CA ILE A 3 -59.52 18.43 5.89
C ILE A 3 -58.06 18.85 6.12
N ILE A 4 -57.37 18.28 7.11
CA ILE A 4 -55.90 18.37 7.24
C ILE A 4 -55.37 16.95 7.05
N LYS A 5 -54.96 16.63 5.82
CA LYS A 5 -54.17 15.44 5.53
C LYS A 5 -52.69 15.86 5.61
N LEU A 6 -52.01 15.48 6.68
CA LEU A 6 -50.55 15.55 6.75
C LEU A 6 -49.98 14.58 5.70
N ALA A 7 -49.38 15.13 4.65
CA ALA A 7 -48.56 14.37 3.72
C ALA A 7 -47.18 14.18 4.35
N ALA A 8 -46.92 12.97 4.85
CA ALA A 8 -45.57 12.56 5.20
C ALA A 8 -44.78 12.32 3.91
N PHE A 9 -43.94 13.28 3.53
CA PHE A 9 -42.91 13.08 2.50
C PHE A 9 -41.80 12.20 3.10
N ALA A 10 -41.90 10.90 2.85
CA ALA A 10 -40.78 9.99 3.04
C ALA A 10 -39.75 10.28 1.95
N VAL A 11 -38.74 11.08 2.29
CA VAL A 11 -37.54 11.22 1.46
C VAL A 11 -36.79 9.90 1.57
N LEU A 12 -36.96 9.03 0.58
CA LEU A 12 -36.05 7.93 0.30
C LEU A 12 -34.70 8.57 -0.07
N SER A 13 -33.83 8.70 0.92
CA SER A 13 -32.40 8.88 0.72
C SER A 13 -31.88 7.66 -0.03
N LEU A 14 -31.91 7.73 -1.36
CA LEU A 14 -31.16 6.83 -2.22
C LEU A 14 -29.69 6.95 -1.80
N ALA A 15 -29.21 5.97 -1.03
CA ALA A 15 -27.79 5.76 -0.84
C ALA A 15 -27.21 5.49 -2.22
N VAL A 16 -26.66 6.53 -2.85
CA VAL A 16 -25.81 6.36 -4.03
C VAL A 16 -24.72 5.39 -3.57
N PRO A 17 -24.54 4.24 -4.22
CA PRO A 17 -23.44 3.35 -3.88
C PRO A 17 -22.18 4.20 -3.94
N ALA A 18 -21.38 4.22 -2.87
CA ALA A 18 -20.01 4.69 -2.99
C ALA A 18 -19.40 3.86 -4.12
N HIS A 19 -19.17 4.51 -5.27
CA HIS A 19 -18.62 3.83 -6.42
C HIS A 19 -17.19 3.46 -6.04
N ALA A 20 -16.98 2.18 -5.75
CA ALA A 20 -15.68 1.55 -5.69
C ALA A 20 -14.75 2.19 -6.73
N ALA A 21 -13.64 2.76 -6.29
CA ALA A 21 -12.70 3.37 -7.22
C ALA A 21 -12.19 2.31 -8.21
N ASP A 22 -12.17 2.66 -9.49
CA ASP A 22 -11.73 1.75 -10.56
C ASP A 22 -10.24 1.47 -10.41
N LEU A 23 -9.88 0.24 -10.03
CA LEU A 23 -8.49 -0.18 -9.80
C LEU A 23 -7.58 0.11 -11.00
N ALA A 24 -8.11 0.16 -12.23
CA ALA A 24 -7.33 0.51 -13.42
C ALA A 24 -6.75 1.94 -13.36
N THR A 25 -7.28 2.80 -12.49
CA THR A 25 -6.88 4.21 -12.36
C THR A 25 -5.86 4.45 -11.24
N ILE A 26 -5.57 3.46 -10.39
CA ILE A 26 -4.73 3.64 -9.18
C ILE A 26 -3.31 4.13 -9.50
N ASP A 27 -2.78 3.77 -10.67
CA ASP A 27 -1.44 4.15 -11.13
C ASP A 27 -1.31 5.63 -11.51
N CYS A 28 -2.42 6.36 -11.64
CA CYS A 28 -2.42 7.81 -11.91
C CYS A 28 -1.47 8.58 -10.98
N VAL A 29 -1.39 8.19 -9.70
CA VAL A 29 -0.53 8.85 -8.73
C VAL A 29 0.93 8.76 -9.14
N ILE A 30 1.39 7.56 -9.56
CA ILE A 30 2.76 7.31 -10.01
C ILE A 30 3.05 8.08 -11.30
N GLU A 31 2.09 8.13 -12.22
CA GLU A 31 2.21 8.86 -13.49
C GLU A 31 2.37 10.37 -13.29
N LYS A 32 1.70 10.94 -12.29
CA LYS A 32 1.77 12.38 -11.97
C LYS A 32 2.95 12.79 -11.09
N LEU A 33 3.74 11.86 -10.55
CA LEU A 33 4.95 12.24 -9.80
C LEU A 33 6.02 12.82 -10.72
N GLN A 34 6.59 13.94 -10.29
CA GLN A 34 7.74 14.53 -10.95
C GLN A 34 8.96 13.58 -10.85
N PRO A 35 9.85 13.54 -11.87
CA PRO A 35 11.04 12.70 -11.84
C PRO A 35 11.90 12.88 -10.59
N THR A 36 12.12 14.12 -10.17
CA THR A 36 12.90 14.46 -8.96
C THR A 36 12.29 13.87 -7.68
N LEU A 37 10.97 13.80 -7.59
CA LEU A 37 10.28 13.17 -6.47
C LEU A 37 10.40 11.64 -6.52
N LYS A 38 10.39 11.03 -7.71
CA LYS A 38 10.65 9.59 -7.86
C LYS A 38 12.08 9.23 -7.43
N GLU A 39 13.06 10.04 -7.81
CA GLU A 39 14.46 9.90 -7.39
C GLU A 39 14.60 10.03 -5.86
N LEU A 40 13.92 11.00 -5.26
CA LEU A 40 13.91 11.16 -3.80
C LEU A 40 13.28 9.95 -3.10
N ILE A 41 12.16 9.43 -3.62
CA ILE A 41 11.54 8.20 -3.10
C ILE A 41 12.51 7.02 -3.20
N ASP A 42 13.19 6.86 -4.32
CA ASP A 42 14.19 5.79 -4.51
C ASP A 42 15.31 5.89 -3.46
N ALA A 43 15.88 7.08 -3.29
CA ALA A 43 16.93 7.32 -2.30
C ALA A 43 16.47 7.01 -0.87
N GLU A 44 15.25 7.44 -0.51
CA GLU A 44 14.69 7.24 0.83
C GLU A 44 14.35 5.77 1.11
N VAL A 45 13.78 5.06 0.14
CA VAL A 45 13.53 3.63 0.27
C VAL A 45 14.86 2.86 0.33
N THR A 46 15.84 3.21 -0.50
CA THR A 46 17.18 2.61 -0.44
C THR A 46 17.81 2.81 0.94
N ARG A 47 17.75 4.02 1.50
CA ARG A 47 18.22 4.33 2.86
C ARG A 47 17.46 3.53 3.92
N SER A 48 16.15 3.36 3.76
CA SER A 48 15.32 2.53 4.64
C SER A 48 15.82 1.09 4.73
N PHE A 49 16.13 0.49 3.58
CA PHE A 49 16.63 -0.89 3.51
C PHE A 49 18.10 -1.03 3.93
N ALA A 50 18.95 -0.04 3.63
CA ALA A 50 20.36 -0.07 4.00
C ALA A 50 20.62 0.20 5.49
N GLU A 51 19.90 1.16 6.07
CA GLU A 51 20.17 1.69 7.41
C GLU A 51 19.07 1.35 8.44
N GLY A 52 17.97 0.73 8.00
CA GLY A 52 16.81 0.47 8.85
C GLY A 52 15.98 1.72 9.15
N ALA A 53 16.12 2.80 8.36
CA ALA A 53 15.31 4.00 8.51
C ALA A 53 13.83 3.68 8.28
N THR A 54 12.93 4.17 9.15
CA THR A 54 11.49 3.95 8.97
C THR A 54 10.87 4.99 8.02
N ARG A 55 9.76 4.67 7.37
CA ARG A 55 9.00 5.61 6.50
C ARG A 55 8.64 6.93 7.19
N ALA A 56 8.53 6.93 8.52
CA ALA A 56 8.28 8.14 9.31
C ALA A 56 9.43 9.16 9.25
N ASN A 57 10.63 8.72 8.88
CA ASN A 57 11.85 9.53 8.80
C ASN A 57 12.22 9.93 7.38
N PHE A 58 11.34 9.65 6.40
CA PHE A 58 11.55 10.09 5.02
C PHE A 58 11.45 11.61 4.93
N ASP A 59 12.13 12.21 3.97
CA ASP A 59 11.99 13.62 3.67
C ASP A 59 10.50 14.01 3.56
N PRO A 60 10.04 15.06 4.29
CA PRO A 60 8.66 15.51 4.24
C PRO A 60 8.13 15.80 2.82
N ALA A 61 9.02 16.14 1.87
CA ALA A 61 8.69 16.32 0.46
C ALA A 61 8.15 15.05 -0.19
N VAL A 62 8.57 13.85 0.25
CA VAL A 62 8.01 12.58 -0.22
C VAL A 62 6.52 12.50 0.10
N HIS A 63 6.17 12.69 1.38
CA HIS A 63 4.78 12.63 1.84
C HIS A 63 3.92 13.73 1.23
N SER A 64 4.46 14.95 1.14
CA SER A 64 3.75 16.10 0.55
C SER A 64 3.52 15.91 -0.95
N GLY A 65 4.54 15.50 -1.69
CA GLY A 65 4.47 15.30 -3.14
C GLY A 65 3.51 14.18 -3.52
N LEU A 66 3.57 13.04 -2.83
CA LEU A 66 2.61 11.94 -3.03
C LEU A 66 1.18 12.37 -2.72
N ARG A 67 0.96 13.15 -1.64
CA ARG A 67 -0.37 13.67 -1.30
C ARG A 67 -0.91 14.62 -2.37
N VAL A 68 -0.09 15.50 -2.93
CA VAL A 68 -0.50 16.42 -4.01
C VAL A 68 -0.88 15.63 -5.26
N ALA A 69 -0.06 14.65 -5.66
CA ALA A 69 -0.38 13.81 -6.81
C ALA A 69 -1.68 13.01 -6.61
N ALA A 70 -1.85 12.40 -5.43
CA ALA A 70 -3.08 11.68 -5.08
C ALA A 70 -4.32 12.58 -5.08
N THR A 71 -4.21 13.81 -4.57
CA THR A 71 -5.30 14.79 -4.60
C THR A 71 -5.69 15.15 -6.03
N ASN A 72 -4.71 15.36 -6.91
CA ASN A 72 -4.98 15.67 -8.32
C ASN A 72 -5.66 14.50 -9.04
N CYS A 73 -5.21 13.26 -8.82
CA CYS A 73 -5.86 12.07 -9.36
C CYS A 73 -7.27 11.87 -8.80
N ALA A 74 -7.47 12.14 -7.51
CA ALA A 74 -8.80 12.04 -6.90
C ALA A 74 -9.79 13.04 -7.50
N ILE A 75 -9.35 14.27 -7.82
CA ILE A 75 -10.17 15.25 -8.54
C ILE A 75 -10.50 14.75 -9.96
N GLU A 76 -9.50 14.24 -10.68
CA GLU A 76 -9.64 13.78 -12.07
C GLU A 76 -10.60 12.59 -12.20
N HIS A 77 -10.44 11.60 -11.32
CA HIS A 77 -11.21 10.35 -11.35
C HIS A 77 -12.39 10.32 -10.39
N LYS A 78 -12.65 11.43 -9.67
CA LYS A 78 -13.72 11.58 -8.67
C LYS A 78 -13.63 10.54 -7.53
N TRP A 79 -12.41 10.22 -7.11
CA TRP A 79 -12.18 9.30 -6.00
C TRP A 79 -12.57 9.92 -4.66
N SER A 80 -12.96 9.07 -3.71
CA SER A 80 -13.09 9.46 -2.31
C SER A 80 -11.72 9.80 -1.69
N GLU A 81 -11.71 10.46 -0.53
CA GLU A 81 -10.48 10.71 0.24
C GLU A 81 -9.80 9.40 0.70
N ALA A 82 -10.60 8.37 0.98
CA ALA A 82 -10.11 7.05 1.34
C ALA A 82 -9.38 6.41 0.15
N ALA A 83 -9.95 6.48 -1.06
CA ALA A 83 -9.30 6.02 -2.28
C ALA A 83 -8.02 6.84 -2.57
N ALA A 84 -8.04 8.16 -2.40
CA ALA A 84 -6.82 8.98 -2.56
C ALA A 84 -5.70 8.55 -1.60
N THR A 85 -6.05 8.25 -0.34
CA THR A 85 -5.09 7.77 0.67
C THR A 85 -4.54 6.40 0.30
N ALA A 86 -5.40 5.47 -0.12
CA ALA A 86 -4.98 4.15 -0.58
C ALA A 86 -4.07 4.23 -1.82
N ALA A 87 -4.40 5.06 -2.80
CA ALA A 87 -3.57 5.27 -3.99
C ALA A 87 -2.19 5.85 -3.66
N ARG A 88 -2.11 6.74 -2.66
CA ARG A 88 -0.83 7.28 -2.15
C ARG A 88 0.05 6.17 -1.57
N ASP A 89 -0.52 5.35 -0.70
CA ASP A 89 0.21 4.28 -0.01
C ASP A 89 0.62 3.18 -1.01
N TYR A 90 -0.25 2.88 -1.98
CA TYR A 90 0.03 2.01 -3.12
C TYR A 90 1.20 2.54 -3.95
N ALA A 91 1.19 3.83 -4.32
CA ALA A 91 2.25 4.43 -5.13
C ALA A 91 3.62 4.35 -4.45
N LEU A 92 3.69 4.68 -3.16
CA LEU A 92 4.94 4.53 -2.39
C LEU A 92 5.39 3.07 -2.32
N GLY A 93 4.46 2.16 -2.06
CA GLY A 93 4.75 0.73 -2.01
C GLY A 93 5.29 0.19 -3.34
N LYS A 94 4.60 0.51 -4.44
CA LYS A 94 4.92 0.03 -5.78
C LYS A 94 6.24 0.58 -6.31
N LEU A 95 6.57 1.85 -6.01
CA LEU A 95 7.86 2.42 -6.35
C LEU A 95 9.00 1.83 -5.51
N GLY A 96 8.72 1.47 -4.25
CA GLY A 96 9.72 0.88 -3.35
C GLY A 96 9.97 -0.62 -3.56
N LEU A 97 9.02 -1.35 -4.14
CA LEU A 97 9.11 -2.80 -4.26
C LEU A 97 10.33 -3.29 -5.09
N PRO A 98 10.65 -2.73 -6.27
CA PRO A 98 11.84 -3.12 -7.02
C PRO A 98 13.16 -2.88 -6.27
N ILE A 99 13.19 -1.94 -5.32
CA ILE A 99 14.35 -1.70 -4.46
C ILE A 99 14.43 -2.81 -3.42
N ALA A 100 13.31 -3.10 -2.76
CA ALA A 100 13.21 -4.17 -1.77
C ALA A 100 13.63 -5.54 -2.35
N GLU A 101 13.18 -5.85 -3.58
CA GLU A 101 13.57 -7.04 -4.36
C GLU A 101 15.10 -7.14 -4.53
N LYS A 102 15.77 -6.04 -4.91
CA LYS A 102 17.24 -6.03 -5.05
C LYS A 102 17.95 -6.32 -3.73
N PHE A 103 17.47 -5.79 -2.61
CA PHE A 103 18.08 -6.03 -1.29
C PHE A 103 17.93 -7.49 -0.85
N VAL A 104 16.74 -8.10 -0.99
CA VAL A 104 16.53 -9.51 -0.63
C VAL A 104 17.30 -10.45 -1.57
N ALA A 105 17.30 -10.18 -2.87
CA ALA A 105 18.09 -10.95 -3.85
C ALA A 105 19.59 -10.84 -3.58
N GLY A 106 20.08 -9.65 -3.19
CA GLY A 106 21.48 -9.43 -2.81
C GLY A 106 21.93 -10.22 -1.57
N LYS A 107 20.99 -10.66 -0.73
CA LYS A 107 21.23 -11.58 0.41
C LYS A 107 20.97 -13.05 0.07
N GLY A 108 20.70 -13.36 -1.20
CA GLY A 108 20.48 -14.73 -1.68
C GLY A 108 19.10 -15.29 -1.34
N PHE A 109 18.09 -14.43 -1.15
CA PHE A 109 16.69 -14.86 -1.11
C PHE A 109 16.08 -14.82 -2.50
N GLU A 110 15.32 -15.86 -2.85
CA GLU A 110 14.60 -15.93 -4.12
C GLU A 110 13.31 -15.12 -4.04
N VAL A 111 13.25 -13.99 -4.76
CA VAL A 111 12.10 -13.07 -4.76
C VAL A 111 10.80 -13.80 -5.07
N ALA A 112 10.79 -14.64 -6.10
CA ALA A 112 9.60 -15.40 -6.50
C ALA A 112 9.10 -16.36 -5.41
N GLU A 113 10.00 -16.91 -4.59
CA GLU A 113 9.62 -17.77 -3.48
C GLU A 113 8.96 -16.95 -2.37
N LEU A 114 9.54 -15.80 -2.02
CA LEU A 114 8.96 -14.88 -1.02
C LEU A 114 7.56 -14.40 -1.46
N GLU A 115 7.41 -14.00 -2.72
CA GLU A 115 6.11 -13.61 -3.28
C GLU A 115 5.11 -14.75 -3.29
N THR A 116 5.55 -15.98 -3.60
CA THR A 116 4.71 -17.18 -3.53
C THR A 116 4.26 -17.44 -2.09
N GLN A 117 5.15 -17.30 -1.10
CA GLN A 117 4.81 -17.47 0.32
C GLN A 117 3.77 -16.42 0.78
N PHE A 118 3.96 -15.15 0.41
CA PHE A 118 2.97 -14.12 0.68
C PHE A 118 1.64 -14.39 -0.04
N GLY A 119 1.70 -14.78 -1.31
CA GLY A 119 0.54 -15.12 -2.14
C GLY A 119 -0.20 -16.39 -1.70
N ALA A 120 0.42 -17.25 -0.89
CA ALA A 120 -0.21 -18.43 -0.32
C ALA A 120 -1.05 -18.12 0.94
N LEU A 121 -0.91 -16.93 1.53
CA LEU A 121 -1.77 -16.50 2.63
C LEU A 121 -3.24 -16.41 2.17
N PRO A 122 -4.23 -16.62 3.04
CA PRO A 122 -5.63 -16.41 2.68
C PRO A 122 -5.90 -14.99 2.17
N GLU A 123 -6.83 -14.83 1.23
CA GLU A 123 -7.11 -13.54 0.60
C GLU A 123 -7.51 -12.47 1.63
N GLU A 124 -8.34 -12.83 2.60
CA GLU A 124 -8.77 -11.95 3.69
C GLU A 124 -7.63 -11.50 4.58
N VAL A 125 -6.55 -12.28 4.68
CA VAL A 125 -5.33 -11.91 5.41
C VAL A 125 -4.49 -10.95 4.58
N ARG A 126 -4.34 -11.20 3.28
CA ARG A 126 -3.59 -10.34 2.36
C ARG A 126 -4.23 -8.97 2.17
N ASN A 127 -5.56 -8.90 2.25
CA ASN A 127 -6.36 -7.69 2.05
C ASN A 127 -6.54 -6.85 3.33
N ARG A 128 -5.62 -6.97 4.30
CA ARG A 128 -5.53 -6.10 5.47
C ARG A 128 -4.07 -5.92 5.91
N PRO A 129 -3.78 -4.99 6.84
CA PRO A 129 -2.48 -4.98 7.49
C PRO A 129 -2.25 -6.31 8.20
N LEU A 130 -1.09 -6.92 7.93
CA LEU A 130 -0.66 -8.13 8.62
C LEU A 130 -0.43 -7.84 10.10
N THR A 131 -0.81 -8.78 10.95
CA THR A 131 -0.45 -8.77 12.37
C THR A 131 1.06 -9.04 12.53
N LYS A 132 1.58 -8.78 13.73
CA LYS A 132 2.99 -9.08 14.03
C LYS A 132 3.28 -10.57 13.91
N GLU A 133 2.33 -11.40 14.35
CA GLU A 133 2.42 -12.85 14.35
C GLU A 133 2.43 -13.40 12.91
N GLU A 134 1.55 -12.90 12.04
CA GLU A 134 1.52 -13.27 10.62
C GLU A 134 2.79 -12.85 9.88
N MET A 135 3.28 -11.63 10.16
CA MET A 135 4.53 -11.15 9.59
C MET A 135 5.72 -12.00 10.04
N GLN A 136 5.79 -12.34 11.33
CA GLN A 136 6.84 -13.22 11.86
C GLN A 136 6.77 -14.62 11.25
N ALA A 137 5.57 -15.17 11.05
CA ALA A 137 5.39 -16.48 10.44
C ALA A 137 5.95 -16.51 9.00
N LEU A 138 5.68 -15.48 8.19
CA LEU A 138 6.29 -15.33 6.86
C LEU A 138 7.81 -15.29 6.94
N VAL A 139 8.37 -14.42 7.79
CA VAL A 139 9.83 -14.28 7.94
C VAL A 139 10.48 -15.62 8.33
N ILE A 140 9.92 -16.33 9.32
CA ILE A 140 10.42 -17.62 9.77
C ILE A 140 10.36 -18.67 8.65
N ALA A 141 9.27 -18.71 7.89
CA ALA A 141 9.10 -19.64 6.78
C ALA A 141 10.10 -19.38 5.63
N SER A 142 10.57 -18.13 5.49
CA SER A 142 11.52 -17.72 4.44
C SER A 142 12.99 -17.97 4.76
N VAL A 143 13.34 -18.37 5.98
CA VAL A 143 14.73 -18.66 6.38
C VAL A 143 14.92 -20.15 6.68
N THR A 144 15.05 -20.94 5.61
CA THR A 144 15.32 -22.39 5.69
C THR A 144 16.78 -22.69 5.98
N ASP A 145 17.71 -21.94 5.40
CA ASP A 145 19.15 -22.10 5.59
C ASP A 145 19.59 -21.55 6.95
N GLU A 146 20.28 -22.36 7.76
CA GLU A 146 20.78 -21.95 9.09
C GLU A 146 21.66 -20.69 9.03
N GLU A 147 22.50 -20.57 8.00
CA GLU A 147 23.38 -19.41 7.81
C GLU A 147 22.62 -18.11 7.55
N LYS A 148 21.38 -18.20 7.03
CA LYS A 148 20.53 -17.04 6.76
C LYS A 148 19.70 -16.63 7.97
N LYS A 149 19.69 -17.39 9.07
CA LYS A 149 18.92 -17.10 10.31
C LYS A 149 19.59 -16.02 11.17
N THR A 150 19.75 -14.83 10.60
CA THR A 150 20.32 -13.67 11.28
C THR A 150 19.25 -12.63 11.59
N ARG A 151 19.50 -11.79 12.60
CA ARG A 151 18.61 -10.67 12.93
C ARG A 151 18.49 -9.66 11.78
N GLU A 152 19.58 -9.45 11.04
CA GLU A 152 19.62 -8.56 9.88
C GLU A 152 18.71 -9.08 8.76
N ASN A 153 18.81 -10.36 8.41
CA ASN A 153 17.97 -10.96 7.39
C ASN A 153 16.50 -10.99 7.82
N ALA A 154 16.20 -11.24 9.10
CA ALA A 154 14.84 -11.18 9.61
C ALA A 154 14.25 -9.76 9.48
N ALA A 155 15.03 -8.72 9.79
CA ALA A 155 14.59 -7.34 9.63
C ALA A 155 14.38 -6.97 8.15
N LEU A 156 15.28 -7.41 7.28
CA LEU A 156 15.17 -7.23 5.83
C LEU A 156 13.90 -7.88 5.28
N LEU A 157 13.64 -9.15 5.60
CA LEU A 157 12.45 -9.87 5.16
C LEU A 157 11.17 -9.25 5.72
N ASN A 158 11.20 -8.79 6.98
CA ASN A 158 10.06 -8.07 7.56
C ASN A 158 9.74 -6.79 6.78
N ASN A 159 10.76 -6.02 6.37
CA ASN A 159 10.56 -4.83 5.55
C ASN A 159 10.06 -5.17 4.14
N TYR A 160 10.56 -6.25 3.54
CA TYR A 160 10.11 -6.73 2.24
C TYR A 160 8.64 -7.15 2.27
N TYR A 161 8.23 -7.99 3.23
CA TYR A 161 6.84 -8.41 3.37
C TYR A 161 5.90 -7.27 3.78
N LEU A 162 6.37 -6.28 4.55
CA LEU A 162 5.62 -5.06 4.81
C LEU A 162 5.36 -4.28 3.51
N MET A 163 6.31 -4.26 2.57
CA MET A 163 6.14 -3.63 1.27
C MET A 163 5.08 -4.36 0.44
N LEU A 164 5.18 -5.69 0.31
CA LEU A 164 4.19 -6.51 -0.38
C LEU A 164 2.78 -6.34 0.21
N SER A 165 2.67 -6.42 1.54
CA SER A 165 1.41 -6.18 2.26
C SER A 165 0.87 -4.78 2.03
N THR A 166 1.72 -3.75 2.02
CA THR A 166 1.30 -2.36 1.71
C THR A 166 0.68 -2.29 0.31
N VAL A 167 1.36 -2.83 -0.71
CA VAL A 167 0.88 -2.77 -2.10
C VAL A 167 -0.45 -3.50 -2.25
N GLN A 168 -0.54 -4.73 -1.76
CA GLN A 168 -1.74 -5.56 -1.84
C GLN A 168 -2.92 -4.92 -1.09
N TYR A 169 -2.72 -4.54 0.17
CA TYR A 169 -3.77 -3.95 0.99
C TYR A 169 -4.23 -2.61 0.43
N ALA A 170 -3.31 -1.75 -0.02
CA ALA A 170 -3.66 -0.46 -0.58
C ALA A 170 -4.46 -0.59 -1.88
N ALA A 171 -4.09 -1.53 -2.77
CA ALA A 171 -4.87 -1.83 -3.96
C ALA A 171 -6.29 -2.33 -3.63
N TRP A 172 -6.40 -3.25 -2.67
CA TRP A 172 -7.70 -3.72 -2.20
C TRP A 172 -8.52 -2.57 -1.60
N ASN A 173 -7.96 -1.83 -0.64
CA ASN A 173 -8.64 -0.74 0.05
C ASN A 173 -9.08 0.36 -0.92
N PHE A 174 -8.28 0.66 -1.95
CA PHE A 174 -8.65 1.56 -3.02
C PHE A 174 -9.92 1.09 -3.75
N SER A 175 -9.99 -0.19 -4.11
CA SER A 175 -11.16 -0.78 -4.78
C SER A 175 -12.41 -0.87 -3.89
N GLN A 176 -12.28 -0.70 -2.57
CA GLN A 176 -13.40 -0.70 -1.64
C GLN A 176 -13.91 0.71 -1.29
N ALA A 177 -13.16 1.74 -1.68
CA ALA A 177 -13.34 3.13 -1.23
C ALA A 177 -14.18 4.00 -2.18
#